data_AF-A0A811RDV8-F1
#
_entry.id   AF-A0A811RDV8-F1
#
_cell.length_a   1.000
_cell.length_b   1.000
_cell.length_c   1.000
_cell.angle_alpha   90.00
_cell.angle_beta   90.00
_cell.angle_gamma   90.00
#
_symmetry.space_group_name_H-M   'P 1'
#
loop_
_entity.id
_entity.type
_entity.pdbx_description
1 polymer ?
#
loop_
_entity_poly.entity_id
_entity_poly.type
_entity_poly.pdbx_seq_one_letter_code
_entity_poly.pdbx_strand_id
1 'polypeptide(L)'
;MAWGACTAALLLLLLLAAVAAAAAGASCVISAAVMCMEAQYRRLNENYHGANSCVLKVTAEAVQSLKNKCKKGRAWKPNVGAPTVAGVLEVIRSWEQGLSTVLDNTSLRLKHYVTFKAGELSPSEVTSLLHKMGPVVGVLYTDGEYFRSAVFRGDKAFPANHAVTCTGYRYVDGELFIIIMDNVERGGPFRFVLYEAFAEFHVLTVNASS
;
A
#
# COMPACT_ATOMS: atom_id res chain seq x y z
N MET A 1 27.55 10.04 14.22
CA MET A 1 26.65 9.74 13.09
C MET A 1 25.97 8.42 13.38
N ALA A 2 24.76 8.47 13.94
CA ALA A 2 24.03 7.27 14.34
C ALA A 2 23.38 6.63 13.11
N TRP A 3 23.72 5.38 12.86
CA TRP A 3 23.16 4.56 11.80
C TRP A 3 21.76 4.12 12.22
N GLY A 4 20.74 4.87 11.81
CA GLY A 4 19.35 4.42 11.84
C GLY A 4 19.06 3.46 10.68
N ALA A 5 19.84 2.39 10.57
CA ALA A 5 19.56 1.31 9.63
C ALA A 5 18.38 0.51 10.19
N CYS A 6 17.15 0.92 9.83
CA CYS A 6 16.01 0.03 9.96
C CYS A 6 16.30 -1.19 9.08
N THR A 7 16.60 -2.31 9.71
CA THR A 7 16.97 -3.62 9.17
C THR A 7 15.92 -4.28 8.27
N ALA A 8 14.89 -3.54 7.83
CA ALA A 8 13.84 -4.02 6.94
C ALA A 8 14.26 -4.06 5.45
N ALA A 9 15.38 -3.42 5.08
CA ALA A 9 15.73 -3.24 3.66
C ALA A 9 16.18 -4.54 2.94
N LEU A 10 16.60 -5.59 3.64
CA LEU A 10 17.21 -6.77 3.00
C LEU A 10 16.29 -7.98 2.80
N LEU A 11 15.02 -7.95 3.28
CA LEU A 11 14.07 -9.08 3.17
C LEU A 11 12.80 -8.78 2.36
N LEU A 12 12.77 -7.67 1.60
CA LEU A 12 11.65 -7.29 0.73
C LEU A 12 11.67 -7.97 -0.68
N LEU A 13 12.70 -8.74 -1.02
CA LEU A 13 12.92 -9.27 -2.38
C LEU A 13 12.00 -10.44 -2.82
N LEU A 14 11.12 -10.95 -1.96
CA LEU A 14 10.20 -12.06 -2.29
C LEU A 14 8.73 -11.64 -2.54
N LEU A 15 8.45 -10.33 -2.58
CA LEU A 15 7.08 -9.80 -2.52
C LEU A 15 6.19 -10.01 -3.77
N LEU A 16 6.71 -10.11 -4.99
CA LEU A 16 6.00 -9.42 -6.08
C LEU A 16 5.25 -10.22 -7.17
N ALA A 17 5.31 -11.55 -7.24
CA ALA A 17 4.75 -12.24 -8.42
C ALA A 17 3.20 -12.23 -8.56
N ALA A 18 2.43 -12.28 -7.48
CA ALA A 18 0.97 -12.49 -7.57
C ALA A 18 0.17 -11.19 -7.81
N VAL A 19 0.54 -10.08 -7.15
CA VAL A 19 -0.13 -8.78 -7.32
C VAL A 19 0.14 -8.18 -8.71
N ALA A 20 1.36 -8.37 -9.24
CA ALA A 20 1.74 -7.89 -10.56
C ALA A 20 1.01 -8.63 -11.69
N ALA A 21 0.82 -9.96 -11.59
CA ALA A 21 0.06 -10.73 -12.58
C ALA A 21 -1.45 -10.36 -12.57
N ALA A 22 -1.98 -10.01 -11.41
CA ALA A 22 -3.35 -9.51 -11.27
C ALA A 22 -3.49 -8.02 -11.63
N ALA A 23 -2.43 -7.28 -11.99
CA ALA A 23 -2.44 -5.83 -12.21
C ALA A 23 -2.97 -5.38 -13.59
N ALA A 24 -3.49 -6.28 -14.43
CA ALA A 24 -4.17 -5.88 -15.67
C ALA A 24 -5.40 -4.99 -15.34
N GLY A 25 -5.41 -3.76 -15.88
CA GLY A 25 -6.44 -2.74 -15.66
C GLY A 25 -6.08 -1.72 -14.57
N ALA A 26 -6.75 -0.55 -14.59
CA ALA A 26 -6.53 0.62 -13.71
C ALA A 26 -6.79 0.30 -12.23
N SER A 27 -5.96 -0.53 -11.60
CA SER A 27 -6.23 -1.23 -10.33
C SER A 27 -5.30 -0.84 -9.19
N CYS A 28 -4.60 0.29 -9.31
CA CYS A 28 -3.66 0.83 -8.32
C CYS A 28 -4.20 0.80 -6.88
N VAL A 29 -5.45 1.26 -6.66
CA VAL A 29 -6.08 1.25 -5.33
C VAL A 29 -6.22 -0.17 -4.75
N ILE A 30 -6.67 -1.13 -5.57
CA ILE A 30 -6.82 -2.52 -5.13
C ILE A 30 -5.45 -3.11 -4.78
N SER A 31 -4.46 -2.94 -5.65
CA SER A 31 -3.11 -3.43 -5.43
C SER A 31 -2.47 -2.80 -4.19
N ALA A 32 -2.54 -1.47 -4.04
CA ALA A 32 -1.98 -0.75 -2.90
C ALA A 32 -2.61 -1.18 -1.57
N ALA A 33 -3.94 -1.37 -1.54
CA ALA A 33 -4.64 -1.86 -0.35
C ALA A 33 -4.21 -3.28 0.01
N VAL A 34 -4.16 -4.20 -0.96
CA VAL A 34 -3.75 -5.60 -0.73
C VAL A 34 -2.30 -5.67 -0.24
N MET A 35 -1.36 -4.99 -0.91
CA MET A 35 0.04 -4.95 -0.52
C MET A 35 0.23 -4.33 0.87
N CYS A 36 -0.52 -3.28 1.19
CA CYS A 36 -0.50 -2.67 2.51
C CYS A 36 -1.02 -3.65 3.57
N MET A 37 -2.09 -4.39 3.31
CA MET A 37 -2.62 -5.40 4.23
C MET A 37 -1.63 -6.54 4.45
N GLU A 38 -1.02 -7.09 3.40
CA GLU A 38 0.02 -8.12 3.51
C GLU A 38 1.17 -7.66 4.42
N ALA A 39 1.61 -6.42 4.25
CA ALA A 39 2.69 -5.86 5.06
C ALA A 39 2.28 -5.60 6.52
N GLN A 40 1.04 -5.17 6.76
CA GLN A 40 0.48 -5.02 8.10
C GLN A 40 0.38 -6.36 8.83
N TYR A 41 -0.11 -7.40 8.15
CA TYR A 41 -0.17 -8.75 8.71
C TYR A 41 1.22 -9.32 9.01
N ARG A 42 2.19 -9.11 8.13
CA ARG A 42 3.58 -9.51 8.38
C ARG A 42 4.14 -8.84 9.63
N ARG A 43 3.97 -7.52 9.76
CA ARG A 43 4.41 -6.76 10.94
C ARG A 43 3.78 -7.31 12.22
N LEU A 44 2.49 -7.62 12.22
CA LEU A 44 1.84 -8.25 13.37
C LEU A 44 2.43 -9.63 13.67
N ASN A 45 2.59 -10.48 12.65
CA ASN A 45 3.15 -11.81 12.79
C ASN A 45 4.57 -11.79 13.35
N GLU A 46 5.42 -10.86 12.91
CA GLU A 46 6.78 -10.66 13.41
C GLU A 46 6.79 -10.20 14.88
N ASN A 47 5.85 -9.34 15.27
CA ASN A 47 5.71 -8.90 16.66
C ASN A 47 5.29 -10.03 17.62
N TYR A 48 4.49 -11.00 17.15
CA TYR A 48 4.03 -12.13 17.98
C TYR A 48 4.98 -13.33 17.96
N HIS A 49 5.61 -13.62 16.83
CA HIS A 49 6.35 -14.87 16.60
C HIS A 49 7.86 -14.69 16.35
N GLY A 50 8.35 -13.45 16.36
CA GLY A 50 9.74 -13.11 16.10
C GLY A 50 10.03 -12.82 14.62
N ALA A 51 11.22 -12.28 14.36
CA ALA A 51 11.65 -11.88 13.02
C ALA A 51 11.68 -13.07 12.04
N ASN A 52 11.35 -12.82 10.77
CA ASN A 52 11.25 -13.82 9.70
C ASN A 52 10.11 -14.83 9.88
N SER A 53 9.10 -14.52 10.70
CA SER A 53 7.87 -15.31 10.75
C SER A 53 7.09 -15.23 9.43
N CYS A 54 6.21 -16.22 9.23
CA CYS A 54 5.58 -16.57 7.96
C CYS A 54 5.12 -15.39 7.07
N VAL A 55 5.37 -15.50 5.76
CA VAL A 55 4.92 -14.53 4.75
C VAL A 55 3.48 -14.85 4.33
N LEU A 56 2.53 -14.06 4.83
CA LEU A 56 1.14 -14.10 4.38
C LEU A 56 1.02 -13.36 3.04
N LYS A 57 0.62 -14.07 1.99
CA LYS A 57 0.50 -13.55 0.63
C LYS A 57 -0.87 -13.89 0.05
N VAL A 58 -1.59 -12.90 -0.46
CA VAL A 58 -2.91 -13.08 -1.07
C VAL A 58 -2.79 -13.81 -2.41
N THR A 59 -3.69 -14.75 -2.68
CA THR A 59 -3.69 -15.52 -3.93
C THR A 59 -4.16 -14.67 -5.12
N ALA A 60 -3.77 -15.04 -6.33
CA ALA A 60 -4.23 -14.36 -7.54
C ALA A 60 -5.75 -14.47 -7.69
N GLU A 61 -6.33 -15.61 -7.31
CA GLU A 61 -7.77 -15.88 -7.31
C GLU A 61 -8.52 -14.99 -6.33
N ALA A 62 -7.95 -14.73 -5.14
CA ALA A 62 -8.51 -13.81 -4.16
C ALA A 62 -8.49 -12.36 -4.68
N VAL A 63 -7.41 -11.92 -5.31
CA VAL A 63 -7.34 -10.59 -5.96
C VAL A 63 -8.36 -10.48 -7.11
N GLN A 64 -8.49 -11.52 -7.94
CA GLN A 64 -9.49 -11.53 -9.02
C GLN A 64 -10.93 -11.48 -8.47
N SER A 65 -11.18 -12.21 -7.38
CA SER A 65 -12.47 -12.17 -6.67
C SER A 65 -12.74 -10.81 -6.06
N LEU A 66 -11.71 -10.13 -5.53
CA LEU A 66 -11.80 -8.75 -5.07
C LEU A 66 -12.20 -7.80 -6.20
N LYS A 67 -11.51 -7.88 -7.35
CA LYS A 67 -11.83 -7.08 -8.54
C LYS A 67 -13.28 -7.26 -8.97
N ASN A 68 -13.77 -8.50 -8.98
CA ASN A 68 -15.15 -8.82 -9.33
C ASN A 68 -16.15 -8.21 -8.32
N LYS A 69 -15.85 -8.28 -7.02
CA LYS A 69 -16.67 -7.65 -5.97
C LYS A 69 -16.67 -6.13 -6.06
N CYS A 70 -15.50 -5.49 -6.21
CA CYS A 70 -15.41 -4.05 -6.39
C CYS A 70 -16.14 -3.58 -7.66
N LYS A 71 -16.06 -4.34 -8.75
CA LYS A 71 -16.81 -4.08 -9.99
C LYS A 71 -18.32 -4.15 -9.75
N LYS A 72 -18.81 -5.21 -9.09
CA LYS A 72 -20.24 -5.38 -8.77
C LYS A 72 -20.75 -4.28 -7.84
N GLY A 73 -19.94 -3.89 -6.85
CA GLY A 73 -20.23 -2.81 -5.90
C GLY A 73 -19.98 -1.40 -6.46
N ARG A 74 -19.61 -1.27 -7.74
CA ARG A 74 -19.27 0.02 -8.40
C ARG A 74 -18.13 0.81 -7.76
N ALA A 75 -17.35 0.19 -6.87
CA ALA A 75 -16.16 0.78 -6.25
C ALA A 75 -14.96 0.83 -7.21
N TRP A 76 -14.96 0.05 -8.29
CA TRP A 76 -13.89 0.00 -9.29
C TRP A 76 -14.41 -0.35 -10.68
N LYS A 77 -13.80 0.22 -11.73
CA LYS A 77 -14.06 -0.14 -13.13
C LYS A 77 -12.73 -0.46 -13.85
N PRO A 78 -12.63 -1.55 -14.64
CA PRO A 78 -11.37 -2.02 -15.25
C PRO A 78 -10.52 -0.97 -15.98
N ASN A 79 -11.13 -0.07 -16.73
CA ASN A 79 -10.42 0.90 -17.59
C ASN A 79 -10.49 2.34 -17.05
N VAL A 80 -11.03 2.53 -15.85
CA VAL A 80 -11.20 3.86 -15.25
C VAL A 80 -10.57 3.92 -13.86
N GLY A 81 -10.64 2.81 -13.13
CA GLY A 81 -10.14 2.70 -11.77
C GLY A 81 -11.21 2.88 -10.71
N ALA A 82 -10.75 3.11 -9.49
CA ALA A 82 -11.60 3.35 -8.34
C ALA A 82 -11.74 4.86 -8.12
N PRO A 83 -12.96 5.40 -7.93
CA PRO A 83 -13.14 6.83 -7.67
C PRO A 83 -12.51 7.30 -6.36
N THR A 84 -12.46 6.42 -5.35
CA THR A 84 -11.86 6.69 -4.05
C THR A 84 -11.20 5.44 -3.49
N VAL A 85 -10.17 5.63 -2.65
CA VAL A 85 -9.56 4.52 -1.89
C VAL A 85 -10.57 3.93 -0.90
N ALA A 86 -11.31 4.79 -0.18
CA ALA A 86 -12.31 4.38 0.81
C ALA A 86 -13.37 3.43 0.23
N GLY A 87 -13.84 3.65 -1.01
CA GLY A 87 -14.82 2.76 -1.64
C GLY A 87 -14.30 1.32 -1.82
N VAL A 88 -13.02 1.15 -2.14
CA VAL A 88 -12.39 -0.19 -2.22
C VAL A 88 -12.16 -0.76 -0.84
N LEU A 89 -11.69 0.05 0.12
CA LEU A 89 -11.47 -0.39 1.50
C LEU A 89 -12.77 -0.87 2.15
N GLU A 90 -13.92 -0.23 1.89
CA GLU A 90 -15.22 -0.70 2.38
C GLU A 90 -15.62 -2.06 1.79
N VAL A 91 -15.34 -2.31 0.51
CA VAL A 91 -15.58 -3.63 -0.09
C VAL A 91 -14.71 -4.69 0.56
N ILE A 92 -13.44 -4.39 0.86
CA ILE A 92 -12.55 -5.32 1.56
C ILE A 92 -13.01 -5.54 3.01
N ARG A 93 -13.34 -4.48 3.74
CA ARG A 93 -13.78 -4.52 5.15
C ARG A 93 -15.07 -5.31 5.34
N SER A 94 -16.01 -5.18 4.40
CA SER A 94 -17.28 -5.91 4.40
C SER A 94 -17.16 -7.36 3.90
N TRP A 95 -15.97 -7.79 3.46
CA TRP A 95 -15.78 -9.14 2.96
C TRP A 95 -15.56 -10.14 4.10
N GLU A 96 -16.66 -10.74 4.55
CA GLU A 96 -16.68 -11.67 5.69
C GLU A 96 -15.82 -12.93 5.53
N GLN A 97 -15.40 -13.33 4.34
CA GLN A 97 -14.47 -14.46 4.15
C GLN A 97 -13.00 -14.01 4.21
N GLY A 98 -12.73 -12.71 4.09
CA GLY A 98 -11.40 -12.15 3.94
C GLY A 98 -10.75 -12.50 2.60
N LEU A 99 -9.50 -12.05 2.43
CA LEU A 99 -8.66 -12.34 1.27
C LEU A 99 -7.82 -13.58 1.55
N SER A 100 -8.12 -14.68 0.88
CA SER A 100 -7.39 -15.93 1.03
C SER A 100 -5.91 -15.76 0.69
N THR A 101 -5.05 -16.38 1.50
CA THR A 101 -3.61 -16.40 1.29
C THR A 101 -3.13 -17.73 0.73
N VAL A 102 -1.89 -17.77 0.21
CA VAL A 102 -1.23 -18.99 -0.28
C VAL A 102 -1.03 -20.02 0.84
N LEU A 103 -1.00 -19.57 2.10
CA LEU A 103 -0.96 -20.46 3.25
C LEU A 103 -2.36 -20.94 3.58
N ASP A 104 -2.53 -22.26 3.56
CA ASP A 104 -3.80 -22.91 3.81
C ASP A 104 -4.42 -22.41 5.13
N ASN A 105 -5.72 -22.10 5.07
CA ASN A 105 -6.58 -21.64 6.17
C ASN A 105 -6.35 -20.22 6.72
N THR A 106 -5.46 -19.39 6.13
CA THR A 106 -5.34 -17.98 6.55
C THR A 106 -5.96 -17.02 5.54
N SER A 107 -6.82 -16.11 6.04
CA SER A 107 -7.42 -15.03 5.25
C SER A 107 -7.13 -13.67 5.88
N LEU A 108 -6.69 -12.71 5.07
CA LEU A 108 -6.45 -11.34 5.52
C LEU A 108 -7.77 -10.57 5.61
N ARG A 109 -7.98 -9.86 6.74
CA ARG A 109 -9.18 -9.07 6.99
C ARG A 109 -8.83 -7.65 7.40
N LEU A 110 -9.47 -6.69 6.73
CA LEU A 110 -9.41 -5.29 7.12
C LEU A 110 -10.41 -5.05 8.26
N LYS A 111 -9.92 -4.60 9.42
CA LYS A 111 -10.76 -4.27 10.58
C LYS A 111 -11.31 -2.86 10.48
N HIS A 112 -10.43 -1.91 10.22
CA HIS A 112 -10.72 -0.49 10.21
C HIS A 112 -9.71 0.25 9.33
N TYR A 113 -10.05 1.47 8.92
CA TYR A 113 -9.10 2.37 8.28
C TYR A 113 -9.41 3.83 8.64
N VAL A 114 -8.39 4.66 8.62
CA VAL A 114 -8.49 6.12 8.81
C VAL A 114 -7.87 6.80 7.60
N THR A 115 -8.54 7.84 7.10
CA THR A 115 -8.08 8.65 5.97
C THR A 115 -7.60 10.00 6.48
N PHE A 116 -6.49 10.46 5.93
CA PHE A 116 -5.94 11.80 6.11
C PHE A 116 -5.74 12.46 4.74
N LYS A 117 -6.22 13.68 4.57
CA LYS A 117 -6.01 14.51 3.39
C LYS A 117 -4.70 15.29 3.49
N ALA A 118 -4.24 15.81 2.35
CA ALA A 118 -3.07 16.67 2.28
C ALA A 118 -3.19 17.84 3.27
N GLY A 119 -2.13 18.04 4.07
CA GLY A 119 -2.08 19.07 5.10
C GLY A 119 -2.69 18.70 6.45
N GLU A 120 -3.42 17.59 6.58
CA GLU A 120 -3.93 17.12 7.88
C GLU A 120 -2.85 16.44 8.73
N LEU A 121 -1.80 15.93 8.11
CA LEU A 121 -0.64 15.36 8.78
C LEU A 121 0.61 16.12 8.38
N SER A 122 1.34 16.65 9.33
CA SER A 122 2.69 17.19 9.12
C SER A 122 3.68 16.10 8.69
N PRO A 123 4.84 16.47 8.13
CA PRO A 123 5.91 15.52 7.81
C PRO A 123 6.30 14.63 9.01
N SER A 124 6.42 15.21 10.21
CA SER A 124 6.76 14.44 11.42
C SER A 124 5.65 13.45 11.82
N GLU A 125 4.38 13.81 11.63
CA GLU A 125 3.26 12.91 11.90
C GLU A 125 3.22 11.73 10.92
N VAL A 126 3.43 11.96 9.62
CA VAL A 126 3.53 10.87 8.63
C VAL A 126 4.69 9.93 8.94
N THR A 127 5.87 10.46 9.31
CA THR A 127 7.00 9.61 9.69
C THR A 127 6.72 8.82 10.98
N SER A 128 6.04 9.42 11.95
CA SER A 128 5.59 8.74 13.17
C SER A 128 4.58 7.63 12.85
N LEU A 129 3.64 7.85 11.93
CA LEU A 129 2.70 6.83 11.46
C LEU A 129 3.44 5.67 10.80
N LEU A 130 4.33 5.93 9.83
CA LEU A 130 5.10 4.89 9.16
C LEU A 130 5.97 4.09 10.14
N HIS A 131 6.53 4.74 11.15
CA HIS A 131 7.35 4.08 12.15
C HIS A 131 6.52 3.21 13.13
N LYS A 132 5.45 3.77 13.69
CA LYS A 132 4.66 3.13 14.77
C LYS A 132 3.55 2.22 14.26
N MET A 133 2.95 2.56 13.13
CA MET A 133 1.83 1.82 12.55
C MET A 133 2.27 0.96 11.36
N GLY A 134 3.43 1.22 10.76
CA GLY A 134 3.91 0.49 9.59
C GLY A 134 3.35 1.06 8.28
N PRO A 135 3.28 0.25 7.22
CA PRO A 135 2.89 0.71 5.89
C PRO A 135 1.48 1.30 5.82
N VAL A 136 1.31 2.30 4.95
CA VAL A 136 0.03 2.98 4.70
C VAL A 136 -0.22 3.06 3.20
N VAL A 137 -1.47 3.27 2.77
CA VAL A 137 -1.76 3.57 1.37
C VAL A 137 -1.66 5.08 1.16
N GLY A 138 -0.94 5.51 0.12
CA GLY A 138 -0.83 6.90 -0.28
C GLY A 138 -1.48 7.14 -1.64
N VAL A 139 -2.04 8.33 -1.87
CA VAL A 139 -2.57 8.77 -3.16
C VAL A 139 -1.71 9.91 -3.68
N LEU A 140 -1.27 9.82 -4.94
CA LEU A 140 -0.32 10.73 -5.56
C LEU A 140 -0.98 11.62 -6.61
N TYR A 141 -0.54 12.87 -6.68
CA TYR A 141 -0.69 13.71 -7.87
C TYR A 141 0.33 13.26 -8.92
N THR A 142 -0.10 12.50 -9.94
CA THR A 142 0.82 11.95 -10.95
C THR A 142 0.63 12.56 -12.33
N ASP A 143 1.76 12.74 -13.00
CA ASP A 143 1.89 13.21 -14.37
C ASP A 143 2.55 12.13 -15.26
N GLY A 144 2.93 12.50 -16.49
CA GLY A 144 3.64 11.60 -17.39
C GLY A 144 5.06 11.23 -16.95
N GLU A 145 5.66 12.00 -16.02
CA GLU A 145 7.03 11.78 -15.53
C GLU A 145 7.10 10.80 -14.35
N TYR A 146 5.98 10.56 -13.68
CA TYR A 146 5.87 9.61 -12.57
C TYR A 146 6.56 8.26 -12.86
N PHE A 147 6.31 7.69 -14.05
CA PHE A 147 6.86 6.38 -14.40
C PHE A 147 8.34 6.41 -14.78
N ARG A 148 8.91 7.58 -15.08
CA ARG A 148 10.27 7.76 -15.62
C ARG A 148 11.32 8.04 -14.56
N SER A 149 10.93 8.47 -13.34
CA SER A 149 11.88 8.88 -12.31
C SER A 149 11.88 7.99 -11.07
N ALA A 150 13.07 7.62 -10.58
CA ALA A 150 13.25 6.97 -9.28
C ALA A 150 12.92 7.91 -8.11
N VAL A 151 13.06 9.22 -8.32
CA VAL A 151 12.70 10.28 -7.36
C VAL A 151 11.58 11.12 -7.96
N PHE A 152 10.38 10.98 -7.41
CA PHE A 152 9.21 11.70 -7.89
C PHE A 152 8.85 12.83 -6.94
N ARG A 153 8.68 14.05 -7.47
CA ARG A 153 8.39 15.24 -6.64
C ARG A 153 6.93 15.66 -6.65
N GLY A 154 6.12 15.07 -7.53
CA GLY A 154 4.72 15.44 -7.69
C GLY A 154 4.53 16.76 -8.42
N ASP A 155 3.34 16.93 -8.98
CA ASP A 155 2.86 18.20 -9.48
C ASP A 155 1.36 18.33 -9.17
N LYS A 156 1.02 19.28 -8.31
CA LYS A 156 -0.37 19.53 -7.86
C LYS A 156 -1.27 20.11 -8.97
N ALA A 157 -0.71 20.48 -10.12
CA ALA A 157 -1.48 20.83 -11.31
C ALA A 157 -2.20 19.60 -11.92
N PHE A 158 -1.75 18.39 -11.60
CA PHE A 158 -2.34 17.14 -12.08
C PHE A 158 -3.32 16.54 -11.06
N PRO A 159 -4.28 15.72 -11.49
CA PRO A 159 -5.22 15.08 -10.59
C PRO A 159 -4.56 14.00 -9.71
N ALA A 160 -5.07 13.84 -8.49
CA ALA A 160 -4.73 12.73 -7.61
C ALA A 160 -5.35 11.42 -8.16
N ASN A 161 -4.57 10.63 -8.88
CA ASN A 161 -5.07 9.55 -9.74
C ASN A 161 -4.34 8.21 -9.57
N HIS A 162 -3.29 8.15 -8.74
CA HIS A 162 -2.52 6.92 -8.53
C HIS A 162 -2.37 6.60 -7.04
N ALA A 163 -2.55 5.33 -6.69
CA ALA A 163 -2.46 4.86 -5.32
C ALA A 163 -1.33 3.84 -5.16
N VAL A 164 -0.57 3.99 -4.08
CA VAL A 164 0.67 3.25 -3.82
C VAL A 164 0.75 2.81 -2.36
N THR A 165 1.58 1.82 -2.05
CA THR A 165 1.87 1.44 -0.66
C THR A 165 3.12 2.17 -0.19
N CYS A 166 2.99 3.02 0.83
CA CYS A 166 4.09 3.72 1.49
C CYS A 166 4.69 2.80 2.55
N THR A 167 5.98 2.51 2.48
CA THR A 167 6.65 1.50 3.31
C THR A 167 7.72 2.06 4.23
N GLY A 168 8.19 3.28 3.97
CA GLY A 168 9.23 3.92 4.78
C GLY A 168 9.43 5.38 4.40
N TYR A 169 10.46 5.99 4.95
CA TYR A 169 10.77 7.40 4.70
C TYR A 169 12.26 7.68 4.84
N ARG A 170 12.70 8.81 4.28
CA ARG A 170 14.05 9.35 4.39
C ARG A 170 14.03 10.87 4.30
N TYR A 171 14.78 11.53 5.17
CA TYR A 171 15.08 12.96 5.00
C TYR A 171 16.36 13.13 4.16
N VAL A 172 16.29 14.02 3.17
CA VAL A 172 17.44 14.41 2.33
C VAL A 172 17.39 15.94 2.21
N ASP A 173 18.46 16.61 2.63
CA ASP A 173 18.59 18.08 2.57
C ASP A 173 17.38 18.86 3.15
N GLY A 174 16.78 18.31 4.23
CA GLY A 174 15.62 18.90 4.89
C GLY A 174 14.26 18.52 4.30
N GLU A 175 14.23 17.84 3.16
CA GLU A 175 13.01 17.38 2.51
C GLU A 175 12.65 15.96 2.92
N LEU A 176 11.35 15.68 3.11
CA LEU A 176 10.85 14.36 3.44
C LEU A 176 10.49 13.59 2.16
N PHE A 177 11.19 12.47 1.93
CA PHE A 177 10.83 11.49 0.91
C PHE A 177 10.20 10.26 1.54
N ILE A 178 9.07 9.84 0.99
CA ILE A 178 8.38 8.60 1.32
C ILE A 178 8.85 7.51 0.35
N ILE A 179 9.24 6.36 0.89
CA ILE A 179 9.61 5.18 0.11
C ILE A 179 8.32 4.42 -0.19
N ILE A 180 8.06 4.18 -1.47
CA ILE A 180 6.85 3.49 -1.92
C ILE A 180 7.15 2.16 -2.59
N MET A 181 6.16 1.29 -2.60
CA MET A 181 6.08 0.11 -3.46
C MET A 181 4.87 0.25 -4.38
N ASP A 182 5.11 0.15 -5.68
CA ASP A 182 4.11 0.32 -6.74
C ASP A 182 3.81 -1.00 -7.45
N ASN A 183 2.63 -1.11 -8.06
CA ASN A 183 2.12 -2.32 -8.70
C ASN A 183 2.48 -2.46 -10.19
N VAL A 184 3.29 -1.56 -10.73
CA VAL A 184 3.57 -1.43 -12.17
C VAL A 184 4.64 -2.39 -12.67
N GLU A 185 5.56 -2.87 -11.81
CA GLU A 185 6.60 -3.83 -12.21
C GLU A 185 6.64 -5.07 -11.31
N ARG A 186 6.99 -6.23 -11.89
CA ARG A 186 7.11 -7.54 -11.22
C ARG A 186 8.17 -7.60 -10.11
N GLY A 187 9.05 -6.60 -10.06
CA GLY A 187 10.02 -6.38 -8.98
C GLY A 187 9.74 -5.12 -8.15
N GLY A 188 8.75 -4.32 -8.58
CA GLY A 188 8.28 -3.05 -8.01
C GLY A 188 9.39 -1.99 -7.97
N PRO A 189 9.27 -0.84 -8.65
CA PRO A 189 10.25 0.21 -8.40
C PRO A 189 10.01 0.72 -6.98
N PHE A 190 11.00 0.50 -6.11
CA PHE A 190 11.15 1.34 -4.93
C PHE A 190 11.40 2.76 -5.44
N ARG A 191 10.40 3.63 -5.30
CA ARG A 191 10.52 5.05 -5.64
C ARG A 191 10.58 5.87 -4.37
N PHE A 192 11.33 6.95 -4.42
CA PHE A 192 11.34 8.00 -3.41
C PHE A 192 10.39 9.08 -3.88
N VAL A 193 9.32 9.32 -3.12
CA VAL A 193 8.30 10.29 -3.46
C VAL A 193 8.32 11.42 -2.44
N LEU A 194 8.48 12.65 -2.90
CA LEU A 194 8.41 13.82 -2.04
C LEU A 194 7.05 13.85 -1.31
N TYR A 195 7.06 14.11 0.00
CA TYR A 195 5.85 14.11 0.83
C TYR A 195 4.75 15.03 0.26
N GLU A 196 5.13 16.17 -0.31
CA GLU A 196 4.23 17.16 -0.91
C GLU A 196 3.49 16.65 -2.16
N ALA A 197 3.93 15.53 -2.75
CA ALA A 197 3.27 14.87 -3.88
C ALA A 197 2.03 14.06 -3.47
N PHE A 198 1.82 13.83 -2.16
CA PHE A 198 0.70 13.04 -1.66
C PHE A 198 -0.54 13.92 -1.43
N ALA A 199 -1.64 13.47 -2.02
CA ALA A 199 -2.97 14.04 -1.80
C ALA A 199 -3.64 13.47 -0.55
N GLU A 200 -3.38 12.19 -0.24
CA GLU A 200 -4.04 11.46 0.85
C GLU A 200 -3.17 10.34 1.40
N PHE A 201 -3.37 10.02 2.67
CA PHE A 201 -2.86 8.82 3.34
C PHE A 201 -4.02 8.02 3.96
N HIS A 202 -3.95 6.70 3.89
CA HIS A 202 -4.94 5.78 4.47
C HIS A 202 -4.21 4.77 5.35
N VAL A 203 -4.44 4.87 6.66
CA VAL A 203 -3.88 3.95 7.66
C VAL A 203 -4.81 2.77 7.80
N LEU A 204 -4.31 1.57 7.53
CA LEU A 204 -5.10 0.33 7.59
C LEU A 204 -4.83 -0.41 8.89
N THR A 205 -5.88 -0.81 9.59
CA THR A 205 -5.82 -1.70 10.74
C THR A 205 -6.40 -3.04 10.36
N VAL A 206 -5.60 -4.10 10.49
CA VAL A 206 -6.02 -5.47 10.20
C VAL A 206 -6.38 -6.24 11.48
N ASN A 207 -7.10 -7.36 11.34
CA ASN A 207 -7.33 -8.24 12.49
C ASN A 207 -6.03 -8.97 12.86
N ALA A 208 -5.76 -9.13 14.15
CA ALA A 208 -4.79 -10.13 14.58
C ALA A 208 -5.25 -11.50 14.06
N SER A 209 -4.34 -12.27 13.47
CA SER A 209 -4.61 -13.66 13.12
C SER A 209 -5.00 -14.41 14.39
N SER A 210 -6.21 -14.98 14.41
CA SER A 210 -6.65 -15.95 15.41
C SER A 210 -6.06 -17.32 15.11
#